data_AF-A0A8T6PBH6-F1
#
_entry.id   AF-A0A8T6PBH6-F1
#
_cell.length_a   1.000
_cell.length_b   1.000
_cell.length_c   1.000
_cell.angle_alpha   90.00
_cell.angle_beta   90.00
_cell.angle_gamma   90.00
#
_symmetry.space_group_name_H-M   'P 1'
#
loop_
_entity.id
_entity.type
_entity.pdbx_description
1 polymer ?
#
loop_
_entity_poly.entity_id
_entity_poly.type
_entity_poly.pdbx_seq_one_letter_code
_entity_poly.pdbx_strand_id
1 'polypeptide(L)'
;MRDERHLSFKARLENVPSAADFVVQSAQAAGLDDRAIYHCQLAVDEACTNIIEHGFGGDQADTHGQIHLITGIEEDDVFVITIADNSPAFNPVTYKDPDPTMPLEDRPGGGWGIYFIKKLMDAIDYRHADGKNHLTLRKNIQDAGQAHQSKAQDVISVTRQIRDKDYLQLNLAGQIDSQTSGQLESVLDEEISEHGNIRLIVSFQNVNYISSSGLKVLVSAWRKARQQGGDVLVTDLQSRIREVFEMIGFDMMFHIYDNPEAAIADNPIDRS
;
A
#
# COMPACT_ATOMS: atom_id res chain seq x y z
N MET A 1 -2.28 29.09 -2.39
CA MET A 1 -1.50 28.01 -1.77
C MET A 1 -0.14 28.57 -1.38
N ARG A 2 0.36 28.27 -0.18
CA ARG A 2 1.74 28.57 0.22
C ARG A 2 2.61 27.32 0.08
N ASP A 3 3.92 27.51 0.07
CA ASP A 3 4.93 26.43 0.01
C ASP A 3 4.71 25.46 -1.17
N GLU A 4 4.28 26.01 -2.31
CA GLU A 4 3.94 25.26 -3.51
C GLU A 4 5.18 24.58 -4.12
N ARG A 5 5.06 23.28 -4.44
CA ARG A 5 6.12 22.47 -5.05
C ARG A 5 5.56 21.64 -6.17
N HIS A 6 6.40 21.34 -7.17
CA HIS A 6 6.01 20.60 -8.36
C HIS A 6 6.95 19.44 -8.68
N LEU A 7 6.39 18.37 -9.20
CA LEU A 7 7.13 17.27 -9.81
C LEU A 7 6.41 16.80 -11.09
N SER A 8 7.13 16.71 -12.20
CA SER A 8 6.64 16.10 -13.44
C SER A 8 7.44 14.85 -13.76
N PHE A 9 6.77 13.79 -14.16
CA PHE A 9 7.42 12.54 -14.56
C PHE A 9 6.61 11.82 -15.64
N LYS A 10 7.27 10.91 -16.35
CA LYS A 10 6.60 10.02 -17.31
C LYS A 10 5.76 9.02 -16.54
N ALA A 11 4.56 8.72 -17.04
CA ALA A 11 3.65 7.74 -16.46
C ALA A 11 4.22 6.31 -16.61
N ARG A 12 5.15 5.96 -15.74
CA ARG A 12 5.82 4.65 -15.65
C ARG A 12 5.89 4.22 -14.19
N LEU A 13 5.68 2.93 -13.90
CA LEU A 13 5.71 2.41 -12.53
C LEU A 13 7.07 2.64 -11.85
N GLU A 14 8.15 2.66 -12.63
CA GLU A 14 9.50 2.95 -12.13
C GLU A 14 9.60 4.34 -11.45
N ASN A 15 8.73 5.29 -11.79
CA ASN A 15 8.73 6.65 -11.25
C ASN A 15 7.81 6.83 -10.02
N VAL A 16 6.99 5.83 -9.68
CA VAL A 16 6.02 5.94 -8.56
C VAL A 16 6.71 6.15 -7.21
N PRO A 17 7.83 5.47 -6.86
CA PRO A 17 8.53 5.75 -5.61
C PRO A 17 9.06 7.19 -5.52
N SER A 18 9.60 7.73 -6.61
CA SER A 18 10.04 9.13 -6.63
C SER A 18 8.89 10.13 -6.43
N ALA A 19 7.70 9.80 -6.94
CA ALA A 19 6.48 10.57 -6.70
C ALA A 19 6.03 10.50 -5.24
N ALA A 20 6.05 9.30 -4.65
CA ALA A 20 5.74 9.08 -3.24
C ALA A 20 6.73 9.83 -2.32
N ASP A 21 8.03 9.73 -2.59
CA ASP A 21 9.10 10.42 -1.85
C ASP A 21 8.94 11.95 -1.90
N PHE A 22 8.62 12.49 -3.08
CA PHE A 22 8.37 13.92 -3.25
C PHE A 22 7.21 14.40 -2.36
N VAL A 23 6.14 13.60 -2.25
CA VAL A 23 5.00 13.93 -1.38
C VAL A 23 5.35 13.76 0.09
N VAL A 24 6.08 12.71 0.47
CA VAL A 24 6.57 12.51 1.84
C VAL A 24 7.40 13.72 2.30
N GLN A 25 8.36 14.16 1.49
CA GLN A 25 9.21 15.31 1.81
C GLN A 25 8.41 16.62 1.89
N SER A 26 7.37 16.76 1.07
CA SER A 26 6.52 17.94 1.06
C SER A 26 5.56 17.96 2.26
N ALA A 27 4.99 16.81 2.62
CA ALA A 27 4.15 16.64 3.81
C ALA A 27 4.95 16.85 5.11
N GLN A 28 6.17 16.29 5.20
CA GLN A 28 7.07 16.52 6.32
C GLN A 28 7.41 18.01 6.48
N ALA A 29 7.73 18.69 5.39
CA ALA A 29 8.01 20.12 5.41
C ALA A 29 6.78 20.96 5.78
N ALA A 30 5.57 20.47 5.47
CA ALA A 30 4.31 21.09 5.86
C ALA A 30 3.94 20.84 7.35
N GLY A 31 4.66 19.96 8.04
CA GLY A 31 4.46 19.68 9.46
C GLY A 31 3.43 18.58 9.75
N LEU A 32 3.12 17.72 8.78
CA LEU A 32 2.26 16.56 9.02
C LEU A 32 2.95 15.57 9.98
N ASP A 33 2.15 14.91 10.81
CA ASP A 33 2.63 13.78 11.60
C ASP A 33 2.91 12.54 10.74
N ASP A 34 3.61 11.57 11.30
CA ASP A 34 4.03 10.35 10.57
C ASP A 34 2.83 9.56 10.01
N ARG A 35 1.67 9.63 10.66
CA ARG A 35 0.45 8.95 10.21
C ARG A 35 -0.14 9.63 8.98
N ALA A 36 -0.28 10.95 9.02
CA ALA A 36 -0.77 11.73 7.90
C ALA A 36 0.20 11.69 6.71
N ILE A 37 1.52 11.67 6.96
CA ILE A 37 2.53 11.44 5.92
C ILE A 37 2.31 10.07 5.25
N TYR A 38 2.11 9.01 6.03
CA TYR A 38 1.84 7.67 5.49
C TYR A 38 0.57 7.64 4.62
N HIS A 39 -0.51 8.30 5.07
CA HIS A 39 -1.76 8.41 4.31
C HIS A 39 -1.53 9.10 2.96
N CYS A 40 -0.79 10.21 2.96
CA CYS A 40 -0.42 10.94 1.74
C CYS A 40 0.43 10.08 0.80
N GLN A 41 1.43 9.37 1.34
CA GLN A 41 2.31 8.48 0.57
C GLN A 41 1.48 7.39 -0.13
N LEU A 42 0.65 6.68 0.64
CA LEU A 42 -0.18 5.59 0.10
C LEU A 42 -1.19 6.11 -0.92
N ALA A 43 -1.85 7.25 -0.66
CA ALA A 43 -2.82 7.79 -1.59
C ALA A 43 -2.20 8.18 -2.95
N VAL A 44 -0.96 8.66 -2.95
CA VAL A 44 -0.23 9.03 -4.17
C VAL A 44 0.27 7.80 -4.91
N ASP A 45 0.80 6.80 -4.21
CA ASP A 45 1.17 5.52 -4.78
C ASP A 45 -0.04 4.89 -5.51
N GLU A 46 -1.19 4.78 -4.82
CA GLU A 46 -2.42 4.25 -5.40
C GLU A 46 -2.92 5.06 -6.58
N ALA A 47 -2.92 6.39 -6.48
CA ALA A 47 -3.42 7.24 -7.55
C ALA A 47 -2.53 7.16 -8.80
N CYS A 48 -1.21 7.25 -8.63
CA CYS A 48 -0.26 7.17 -9.73
C CYS A 48 -0.28 5.78 -10.38
N THR A 49 -0.27 4.71 -9.57
CA THR A 49 -0.37 3.34 -10.07
C THR A 49 -1.66 3.13 -10.86
N ASN A 50 -2.81 3.60 -10.37
CA ASN A 50 -4.08 3.50 -11.09
C ASN A 50 -4.07 4.27 -12.42
N ILE A 51 -3.51 5.49 -12.44
CA ILE A 51 -3.38 6.28 -13.67
C ILE A 51 -2.50 5.56 -14.70
N ILE A 52 -1.39 4.97 -14.26
CA ILE A 52 -0.45 4.26 -15.13
C ILE A 52 -1.10 2.97 -15.68
N GLU A 53 -1.55 2.10 -14.79
CA GLU A 53 -2.11 0.78 -15.15
C GLU A 53 -3.42 0.90 -15.93
N HIS A 54 -4.36 1.72 -15.45
CA HIS A 54 -5.72 1.78 -16.02
C HIS A 54 -5.91 2.94 -16.99
N GLY A 55 -5.26 4.08 -16.75
CA GLY A 55 -5.36 5.25 -17.62
C GLY A 55 -4.50 5.12 -18.88
N PHE A 56 -3.25 4.68 -18.72
CA PHE A 56 -2.31 4.54 -19.84
C PHE A 56 -2.13 3.11 -20.36
N GLY A 57 -2.69 2.10 -19.68
CA GLY A 57 -2.57 0.69 -20.07
C GLY A 57 -1.26 0.02 -19.64
N GLY A 58 -0.61 0.56 -18.60
CA GLY A 58 0.62 0.03 -18.02
C GLY A 58 1.90 0.38 -18.78
N ASP A 59 3.04 -0.11 -18.27
CA ASP A 59 4.37 0.24 -18.76
C ASP A 59 4.68 -0.24 -20.19
N GLN A 60 3.95 -1.23 -20.70
CA GLN A 60 4.17 -1.77 -22.04
C GLN A 60 3.42 -0.98 -23.13
N ALA A 61 2.54 -0.06 -22.74
CA ALA A 61 1.84 0.77 -23.69
C ALA A 61 2.76 1.87 -24.25
N ASP A 62 2.72 2.09 -25.56
CA ASP A 62 3.40 3.18 -26.25
C ASP A 62 2.63 4.50 -26.05
N THR A 63 2.59 4.96 -24.79
CA THR A 63 1.93 6.20 -24.42
C THR A 63 2.96 7.25 -24.04
N HIS A 64 2.76 8.48 -24.49
CA HIS A 64 3.51 9.65 -24.04
C HIS A 64 2.89 10.21 -22.74
N GLY A 65 2.43 9.32 -21.85
CA GLY A 65 1.72 9.68 -20.63
C GLY A 65 2.60 10.50 -19.70
N GLN A 66 2.06 11.58 -19.16
CA GLN A 66 2.72 12.43 -18.17
C GLN A 66 1.84 12.63 -16.96
N ILE A 67 2.46 12.59 -15.78
CA ILE A 67 1.84 12.92 -14.51
C ILE A 67 2.58 14.13 -13.93
N HIS A 68 1.81 15.09 -13.42
CA HIS A 68 2.28 16.28 -12.74
C HIS A 68 1.68 16.35 -11.35
N LEU A 69 2.54 16.30 -10.34
CA LEU A 69 2.19 16.50 -8.94
C LEU A 69 2.45 17.95 -8.55
N ILE A 70 1.47 18.53 -7.86
CA ILE A 70 1.57 19.83 -7.20
C ILE A 70 1.24 19.60 -5.74
N THR A 71 2.10 20.06 -4.84
CA THR A 71 1.81 20.07 -3.41
C THR A 71 1.88 21.48 -2.87
N GLY A 72 1.20 21.72 -1.75
CA GLY A 72 1.34 22.95 -0.98
C GLY A 72 0.27 23.01 0.09
N ILE A 73 0.12 24.17 0.72
CA ILE A 73 -0.77 24.35 1.86
C ILE A 73 -1.84 25.38 1.48
N GLU A 74 -3.11 24.99 1.58
CA GLU A 74 -4.28 25.86 1.43
C GLU A 74 -4.47 26.74 2.69
N GLU A 75 -5.49 27.59 2.68
CA GLU A 75 -5.94 28.28 3.89
C GLU A 75 -6.42 27.24 4.93
N ASP A 76 -6.42 27.59 6.22
CA ASP A 76 -6.78 26.70 7.35
C ASP A 76 -5.83 25.50 7.60
N ASP A 77 -4.55 25.61 7.21
CA ASP A 77 -3.51 24.59 7.44
C ASP A 77 -3.90 23.20 6.89
N VAL A 78 -4.38 23.20 5.65
CA VAL A 78 -4.68 21.97 4.90
C VAL A 78 -3.57 21.71 3.89
N PHE A 79 -2.89 20.58 4.01
CA PHE A 79 -1.94 20.11 3.01
C PHE A 79 -2.68 19.50 1.83
N VAL A 80 -2.29 19.91 0.62
CA VAL A 80 -2.97 19.56 -0.63
C VAL A 80 -2.00 18.92 -1.59
N ILE A 81 -2.47 17.86 -2.25
CA ILE A 81 -1.77 17.17 -3.34
C ILE A 81 -2.70 17.20 -4.55
N THR A 82 -2.27 17.83 -5.64
CA THR A 82 -2.97 17.78 -6.93
C THR A 82 -2.18 16.89 -7.89
N ILE A 83 -2.84 15.87 -8.42
CA ILE A 83 -2.32 14.95 -9.41
C ILE A 83 -2.99 15.28 -10.74
N ALA A 84 -2.22 15.75 -11.71
CA ALA A 84 -2.70 16.06 -13.04
C ALA A 84 -2.11 15.11 -14.08
N ASP A 85 -2.95 14.55 -14.95
CA ASP A 85 -2.52 13.61 -15.99
C ASP A 85 -3.31 13.81 -17.29
N ASN A 86 -2.79 13.25 -18.38
CA ASN A 86 -3.40 13.29 -19.71
C ASN A 86 -3.95 11.92 -20.18
N SER A 87 -4.32 11.04 -19.24
CA SER A 87 -5.03 9.81 -19.57
C SER A 87 -6.51 10.10 -19.89
N PRO A 88 -7.28 9.12 -20.42
CA PRO A 88 -8.72 9.29 -20.60
C PRO A 88 -9.42 9.72 -19.31
N ALA A 89 -10.47 10.54 -19.44
CA ALA A 89 -11.17 11.09 -18.28
C ALA A 89 -11.75 9.98 -17.39
N PHE A 90 -11.37 9.97 -16.12
CA PHE A 90 -11.89 9.05 -15.12
C PHE A 90 -12.03 9.75 -13.77
N ASN A 91 -13.24 9.72 -13.19
CA ASN A 91 -13.52 10.34 -11.89
C ASN A 91 -13.49 9.28 -10.77
N PRO A 92 -12.41 9.19 -9.97
CA PRO A 92 -12.29 8.22 -8.88
C PRO A 92 -13.24 8.54 -7.71
N VAL A 93 -13.66 9.80 -7.54
CA VAL A 93 -14.56 10.21 -6.44
C VAL A 93 -15.91 9.50 -6.54
N THR A 94 -16.43 9.38 -7.77
CA THR A 94 -17.71 8.73 -8.05
C THR A 94 -17.62 7.21 -8.21
N TYR A 95 -16.42 6.63 -8.21
CA TYR A 95 -16.24 5.19 -8.34
C TYR A 95 -16.83 4.46 -7.13
N LYS A 96 -17.47 3.31 -7.34
CA LYS A 96 -18.14 2.59 -6.25
C LYS A 96 -17.12 1.98 -5.28
N ASP A 97 -17.35 2.15 -3.99
CA ASP A 97 -16.51 1.55 -2.95
C ASP A 97 -16.73 0.02 -2.90
N PRO A 98 -15.66 -0.78 -2.73
CA PRO A 98 -15.77 -2.20 -2.45
C PRO A 98 -16.37 -2.43 -1.05
N ASP A 99 -16.89 -3.63 -0.83
CA ASP A 99 -17.37 -4.07 0.49
C ASP A 99 -16.23 -4.76 1.27
N PRO A 100 -15.66 -4.14 2.32
CA PRO A 100 -14.61 -4.73 3.16
C PRO A 100 -15.10 -5.87 4.04
N THR A 101 -16.41 -6.11 4.13
CA THR A 101 -17.00 -7.20 4.91
C THR A 101 -17.26 -8.45 4.08
N MET A 102 -17.21 -8.33 2.76
CA MET A 102 -17.39 -9.44 1.84
C MET A 102 -16.29 -10.49 2.04
N PRO A 103 -16.60 -11.81 1.98
CA PRO A 103 -15.59 -12.86 1.98
C PRO A 103 -14.55 -12.63 0.89
N LEU A 104 -13.27 -12.84 1.20
CA LEU A 104 -12.16 -12.53 0.29
C LEU A 104 -12.33 -13.18 -1.09
N GLU A 105 -12.81 -14.43 -1.12
CA GLU A 105 -13.03 -15.22 -2.34
C GLU A 105 -14.00 -14.55 -3.31
N ASP A 106 -14.98 -13.82 -2.78
CA ASP A 106 -16.00 -13.10 -3.53
C ASP A 106 -15.61 -11.66 -3.86
N ARG A 107 -14.54 -11.14 -3.24
CA ARG A 107 -14.13 -9.74 -3.43
C ARG A 107 -13.67 -9.50 -4.88
N PRO A 108 -14.13 -8.41 -5.52
CA PRO A 108 -13.61 -8.02 -6.81
C PRO A 108 -12.12 -7.68 -6.72
N GLY A 109 -11.36 -8.03 -7.75
CA GLY A 109 -9.90 -7.82 -7.80
C GLY A 109 -9.45 -6.36 -7.91
N GLY A 110 -10.38 -5.41 -8.06
CA GLY A 110 -10.10 -3.98 -8.26
C GLY A 110 -10.94 -3.07 -7.35
N GLY A 111 -10.58 -1.79 -7.28
CA GLY A 111 -11.29 -0.76 -6.52
C GLY A 111 -10.72 -0.47 -5.13
N TRP A 112 -9.85 -1.33 -4.60
CA TRP A 112 -9.21 -1.15 -3.29
C TRP A 112 -8.29 0.08 -3.23
N GLY A 113 -7.54 0.38 -4.29
CA GLY A 113 -6.70 1.58 -4.34
C GLY A 113 -7.50 2.89 -4.21
N ILE A 114 -8.59 3.01 -4.95
CA ILE A 114 -9.50 4.16 -4.85
C ILE A 114 -10.15 4.22 -3.47
N TYR A 115 -10.53 3.07 -2.90
CA TYR A 115 -11.06 2.98 -1.54
C TYR A 115 -10.06 3.50 -0.50
N PHE A 116 -8.79 3.09 -0.58
CA PHE A 116 -7.72 3.61 0.30
C PHE A 116 -7.62 5.12 0.23
N ILE A 117 -7.54 5.69 -0.98
CA ILE A 117 -7.46 7.15 -1.17
C ILE A 117 -8.62 7.85 -0.47
N LYS A 118 -9.86 7.37 -0.67
CA LYS A 118 -11.06 7.97 -0.07
C LYS A 118 -11.13 7.85 1.45
N LYS A 119 -10.56 6.78 2.02
CA LYS A 119 -10.59 6.54 3.47
C LYS A 119 -9.47 7.24 4.22
N LEU A 120 -8.31 7.38 3.59
CA LEU A 120 -7.10 7.92 4.23
C LEU A 120 -7.00 9.45 4.12
N MET A 121 -7.55 10.02 3.04
CA MET A 121 -7.59 11.47 2.83
C MET A 121 -8.82 12.11 3.48
N ASP A 122 -8.71 13.37 3.90
CA ASP A 122 -9.80 14.07 4.59
C ASP A 122 -10.81 14.67 3.60
N ALA A 123 -10.33 15.05 2.41
CA ALA A 123 -11.19 15.39 1.28
C ALA A 123 -10.54 15.01 -0.05
N ILE A 124 -11.40 14.72 -1.03
CA ILE A 124 -11.03 14.35 -2.39
C ILE A 124 -11.93 15.12 -3.35
N ASP A 125 -11.32 15.73 -4.37
CA ASP A 125 -12.04 16.42 -5.43
C ASP A 125 -11.47 16.03 -6.81
N TYR A 126 -12.31 16.09 -7.83
CA TYR A 126 -11.92 15.77 -9.19
C TYR A 126 -12.49 16.78 -10.18
N ARG A 127 -11.64 17.27 -11.07
CA ARG A 127 -12.06 18.05 -12.24
C ARG A 127 -11.34 17.58 -13.49
N HIS A 128 -12.02 17.67 -14.63
CA HIS A 128 -11.42 17.50 -15.94
C HIS A 128 -11.42 18.83 -16.68
N ALA A 129 -10.24 19.37 -16.99
CA ALA A 129 -10.07 20.67 -17.61
C ALA A 129 -8.87 20.65 -18.57
N ASP A 130 -8.95 21.39 -19.68
CA ASP A 130 -7.87 21.52 -20.66
C ASP A 130 -7.28 20.19 -21.16
N GLY A 131 -8.14 19.17 -21.29
CA GLY A 131 -7.75 17.83 -21.72
C GLY A 131 -6.95 17.04 -20.67
N LYS A 132 -7.00 17.44 -19.40
CA LYS A 132 -6.33 16.78 -18.29
C LYS A 132 -7.29 16.45 -17.16
N ASN A 133 -7.03 15.31 -16.52
CA ASN A 133 -7.58 14.99 -15.21
C ASN A 133 -6.85 15.81 -14.15
N HIS A 134 -7.56 16.22 -13.11
CA HIS A 134 -6.99 16.81 -11.90
C HIS A 134 -7.66 16.18 -10.68
N LEU A 135 -6.95 15.28 -10.01
CA LEU A 135 -7.35 14.70 -8.73
C LEU A 135 -6.71 15.50 -7.61
N THR A 136 -7.52 16.09 -6.74
CA THR A 136 -7.05 16.89 -5.59
C THR A 136 -7.33 16.13 -4.30
N LEU A 137 -6.29 15.89 -3.51
CA LEU A 137 -6.34 15.20 -2.23
C LEU A 137 -5.98 16.20 -1.12
N ARG A 138 -6.73 16.19 -0.02
CA ARG A 138 -6.52 17.10 1.11
C ARG A 138 -6.31 16.34 2.41
N LYS A 139 -5.36 16.80 3.21
CA LYS A 139 -5.07 16.30 4.54
C LYS A 139 -4.89 17.47 5.50
N ASN A 140 -5.62 17.45 6.61
CA ASN A 140 -5.49 18.44 7.67
C ASN A 140 -4.13 18.29 8.34
N ILE A 141 -3.44 19.40 8.55
CA ILE A 141 -2.22 19.44 9.37
C ILE A 141 -2.69 19.41 10.83
N GLN A 142 -2.43 18.31 11.53
CA GLN A 142 -2.65 18.21 12.97
C GLN A 142 -1.31 18.33 13.69
N ASP A 143 -1.35 18.88 14.92
CA ASP A 143 -0.15 19.15 15.73
C ASP A 143 0.73 17.90 15.87
N ALA A 144 1.95 17.99 15.36
CA ALA A 144 2.86 16.87 15.25
C ALA A 144 3.34 16.37 16.62
N GLY A 145 3.02 15.11 16.94
CA GLY A 145 3.91 14.28 17.74
C GLY A 145 5.20 14.01 16.94
N GLN A 146 6.35 14.07 17.61
CA GLN A 146 7.69 14.05 16.99
C GLN A 146 7.84 13.05 15.83
N ALA A 147 8.19 13.58 14.65
CA ALA A 147 8.46 12.82 13.44
C ALA A 147 9.59 11.79 13.63
N HIS A 148 9.34 10.53 13.28
CA HIS A 148 10.37 9.53 13.09
C HIS A 148 10.78 9.49 11.62
N GLN A 149 12.00 9.95 11.34
CA GLN A 149 12.64 9.75 10.04
C GLN A 149 12.83 8.25 9.77
N SER A 150 11.99 7.67 8.92
CA SER A 150 12.30 6.40 8.27
C SER A 150 13.09 6.71 7.00
N LYS A 151 14.34 6.22 6.93
CA LYS A 151 15.09 6.20 5.67
C LYS A 151 14.41 5.22 4.72
N ALA A 152 14.05 5.68 3.53
CA ALA A 152 13.67 4.81 2.43
C ALA A 152 14.79 3.77 2.20
N GLN A 153 14.41 2.50 2.21
CA GLN A 153 15.23 1.41 1.71
C GLN A 153 14.51 0.90 0.47
N ASP A 154 15.13 1.11 -0.70
CA ASP A 154 14.57 0.79 -2.03
C ASP A 154 14.48 -0.72 -2.31
N VAL A 155 14.88 -1.57 -1.36
CA VAL A 155 14.95 -3.02 -1.53
C VAL A 155 14.27 -3.70 -0.36
N ILE A 156 13.32 -4.58 -0.65
CA ILE A 156 12.79 -5.51 0.34
C ILE A 156 13.83 -6.59 0.63
N SER A 157 14.16 -6.77 1.91
CA SER A 157 14.98 -7.90 2.36
C SER A 157 14.09 -8.94 3.02
N VAL A 158 14.30 -10.21 2.66
CA VAL A 158 13.59 -11.34 3.25
C VAL A 158 14.61 -12.30 3.82
N THR A 159 14.52 -12.58 5.12
CA THR A 159 15.34 -13.62 5.77
C THR A 159 14.46 -14.77 6.24
N ARG A 160 14.98 -15.98 6.08
CA ARG A 160 14.28 -17.23 6.37
C ARG A 160 14.77 -17.81 7.68
N GLN A 161 13.85 -18.29 8.50
CA GLN A 161 14.15 -19.01 9.73
C GLN A 161 13.18 -20.16 9.90
N ILE A 162 13.68 -21.39 9.81
CA ILE A 162 12.91 -22.57 10.17
C ILE A 162 12.72 -22.56 11.69
N ARG A 163 11.47 -22.57 12.15
CA ARG A 163 11.12 -22.55 13.58
C ARG A 163 10.85 -23.96 14.11
N ASP A 164 10.12 -24.76 13.33
CA ASP A 164 9.91 -26.20 13.56
C ASP A 164 9.49 -26.87 12.24
N LYS A 165 9.19 -28.18 12.25
CA LYS A 165 8.73 -28.96 11.08
C LYS A 165 7.49 -28.42 10.39
N ASP A 166 6.63 -27.70 11.13
CA ASP A 166 5.35 -27.18 10.64
C ASP A 166 5.39 -25.65 10.39
N TYR A 167 6.50 -24.97 10.73
CA TYR A 167 6.59 -23.51 10.72
C TYR A 167 7.88 -23.00 10.05
N LEU A 168 7.70 -22.19 9.01
CA LEU A 168 8.74 -21.37 8.43
C LEU A 168 8.44 -19.90 8.71
N GLN A 169 9.43 -19.17 9.22
CA GLN A 169 9.33 -17.74 9.40
C GLN A 169 10.09 -16.97 8.32
N LEU A 170 9.43 -15.96 7.76
CA LEU A 170 10.00 -14.94 6.91
C LEU A 170 10.01 -13.61 7.66
N ASN A 171 11.19 -13.05 7.90
CA ASN A 171 11.32 -11.68 8.39
C ASN A 171 11.46 -10.74 7.21
N LEU A 172 10.50 -9.82 7.09
CA LEU A 172 10.51 -8.78 6.09
C LEU A 172 11.16 -7.52 6.66
N ALA A 173 11.94 -6.83 5.83
CA ALA A 173 12.40 -5.48 6.12
C ALA A 173 12.36 -4.60 4.87
N GLY A 174 12.03 -3.32 5.06
CA GLY A 174 11.94 -2.32 3.99
C GLY A 174 10.49 -1.92 3.66
N GLN A 175 10.25 -1.57 2.39
CA GLN A 175 8.95 -1.16 1.86
C GLN A 175 8.38 -2.24 0.92
N ILE A 176 7.07 -2.42 0.95
CA ILE A 176 6.33 -3.32 0.04
C ILE A 176 5.44 -2.46 -0.86
N ASP A 177 5.95 -2.09 -2.04
CA ASP A 177 5.30 -1.17 -2.97
C ASP A 177 5.12 -1.79 -4.37
N SER A 178 4.78 -0.98 -5.38
CA SER A 178 4.60 -1.44 -6.77
C SER A 178 5.87 -2.02 -7.41
N GLN A 179 7.06 -1.74 -6.88
CA GLN A 179 8.34 -2.24 -7.39
C GLN A 179 8.81 -3.49 -6.63
N THR A 180 8.66 -3.51 -5.31
CA THR A 180 9.18 -4.59 -4.46
C THR A 180 8.19 -5.75 -4.30
N SER A 181 6.89 -5.54 -4.57
CA SER A 181 5.87 -6.58 -4.38
C SER A 181 6.12 -7.85 -5.20
N GLY A 182 6.65 -7.74 -6.42
CA GLY A 182 6.93 -8.91 -7.27
C GLY A 182 8.07 -9.80 -6.72
N GLN A 183 9.07 -9.19 -6.08
CA GLN A 183 10.13 -9.93 -5.40
C GLN A 183 9.56 -10.68 -4.19
N LEU A 184 8.70 -10.04 -3.40
CA LEU A 184 8.02 -10.68 -2.29
C LEU A 184 7.13 -11.84 -2.76
N GLU A 185 6.37 -11.65 -3.84
CA GLU A 185 5.51 -12.70 -4.40
C GLU A 185 6.32 -13.93 -4.82
N SER A 186 7.45 -13.72 -5.50
CA SER A 186 8.33 -14.81 -5.94
C SER A 186 8.84 -15.62 -4.75
N VAL A 187 9.24 -14.95 -3.66
CA VAL A 187 9.72 -15.63 -2.44
C VAL A 187 8.58 -16.40 -1.78
N LEU A 188 7.40 -15.79 -1.59
CA LEU A 188 6.27 -16.47 -0.96
C LEU A 188 5.84 -17.70 -1.76
N ASP A 189 5.78 -17.58 -3.08
CA ASP A 189 5.40 -18.67 -3.98
C ASP A 189 6.40 -19.84 -3.95
N GLU A 190 7.70 -19.54 -3.89
CA GLU A 190 8.77 -20.52 -3.73
C GLU A 190 8.58 -21.31 -2.42
N GLU A 191 8.49 -20.63 -1.28
CA GLU A 191 8.37 -21.31 0.02
C GLU A 191 7.10 -22.15 0.14
N ILE A 192 5.97 -21.64 -0.37
CA ILE A 192 4.70 -22.37 -0.35
C ILE A 192 4.81 -23.63 -1.21
N SER A 193 5.40 -23.52 -2.39
CA SER A 193 5.51 -24.65 -3.32
C SER A 193 6.50 -25.72 -2.88
N GLU A 194 7.60 -25.32 -2.23
CA GLU A 194 8.62 -26.26 -1.74
C GLU A 194 8.19 -27.04 -0.51
N HIS A 195 7.46 -26.39 0.40
CA HIS A 195 7.13 -26.98 1.71
C HIS A 195 5.69 -27.50 1.83
N GLY A 196 4.76 -27.09 0.96
CA GLY A 196 3.39 -27.58 0.94
C GLY A 196 2.57 -27.13 2.16
N ASN A 197 2.19 -28.08 3.03
CA ASN A 197 1.37 -27.88 4.24
C ASN A 197 2.14 -27.16 5.38
N ILE A 198 2.88 -26.11 5.03
CA ILE A 198 3.65 -25.31 5.98
C ILE A 198 2.85 -24.11 6.46
N ARG A 199 3.05 -23.72 7.71
CA ARG A 199 2.57 -22.44 8.24
C ARG A 199 3.66 -21.40 8.07
N LEU A 200 3.39 -20.42 7.22
CA LEU A 200 4.32 -19.36 6.91
C LEU A 200 4.07 -18.18 7.85
N ILE A 201 4.97 -17.96 8.80
CA ILE A 201 4.94 -16.78 9.68
C ILE A 201 5.63 -15.63 8.94
N VAL A 202 4.90 -14.59 8.60
CA VAL A 202 5.42 -13.39 7.96
C VAL A 202 5.51 -12.27 8.99
N SER A 203 6.73 -11.92 9.38
CA SER A 203 7.00 -10.86 10.36
C SER A 203 7.20 -9.52 9.68
N PHE A 204 6.45 -8.52 10.15
CA PHE A 204 6.45 -7.13 9.69
C PHE A 204 7.27 -6.20 10.60
N GLN A 205 8.08 -6.78 11.50
CA GLN A 205 8.82 -6.03 12.51
C GLN A 205 9.63 -4.86 11.93
N ASN A 206 10.20 -5.05 10.73
CA ASN A 206 11.03 -4.05 10.05
C ASN A 206 10.38 -3.55 8.75
N VAL A 207 9.08 -3.78 8.55
CA VAL A 207 8.33 -3.26 7.41
C VAL A 207 7.73 -1.93 7.80
N ASN A 208 8.09 -0.88 7.08
CA ASN A 208 7.63 0.47 7.38
C ASN A 208 6.54 0.95 6.43
N TYR A 209 6.33 0.30 5.27
CA TYR A 209 5.31 0.67 4.31
C TYR A 209 4.77 -0.52 3.54
N ILE A 210 3.46 -0.48 3.24
CA ILE A 210 2.80 -1.43 2.33
C ILE A 210 1.75 -0.72 1.48
N SER A 211 1.79 -0.92 0.16
CA SER A 211 0.76 -0.47 -0.79
C SER A 211 -0.24 -1.59 -1.13
N SER A 212 -1.23 -1.30 -1.97
CA SER A 212 -2.22 -2.32 -2.38
C SER A 212 -1.61 -3.48 -3.15
N SER A 213 -0.49 -3.30 -3.86
CA SER A 213 0.21 -4.41 -4.53
C SER A 213 0.75 -5.40 -3.50
N GLY A 214 1.37 -4.90 -2.43
CA GLY A 214 1.84 -5.73 -1.32
C GLY A 214 0.71 -6.51 -0.64
N LEU A 215 -0.44 -5.85 -0.40
CA LEU A 215 -1.61 -6.51 0.18
C LEU A 215 -2.18 -7.61 -0.73
N LYS A 216 -2.21 -7.38 -2.05
CA LYS A 216 -2.61 -8.40 -3.05
C LYS A 216 -1.66 -9.60 -3.03
N VAL A 217 -0.36 -9.37 -2.89
CA VAL A 217 0.64 -10.44 -2.78
C VAL A 217 0.40 -11.29 -1.54
N LEU A 218 0.13 -10.68 -0.38
CA LEU A 218 -0.21 -11.42 0.85
C LEU A 218 -1.49 -12.24 0.69
N VAL A 219 -2.52 -11.68 0.06
CA VAL A 219 -3.77 -12.40 -0.26
C VAL A 219 -3.52 -13.60 -1.17
N SER A 220 -2.71 -13.41 -2.21
CA SER A 220 -2.31 -14.46 -3.16
C SER A 220 -1.60 -15.61 -2.43
N ALA A 221 -0.61 -15.28 -1.60
CA ALA A 221 0.13 -16.25 -0.80
C ALA A 221 -0.77 -17.00 0.20
N TRP A 222 -1.64 -16.28 0.92
CA TRP A 222 -2.59 -16.88 1.86
C TRP A 222 -3.51 -17.90 1.18
N ARG A 223 -4.09 -17.55 0.01
CA ARG A 223 -4.92 -18.48 -0.77
C ARG A 223 -4.14 -19.72 -1.21
N LYS A 224 -2.94 -19.53 -1.75
CA LYS A 224 -2.08 -20.63 -2.23
C LYS A 224 -1.67 -21.56 -1.08
N ALA A 225 -1.28 -21.01 0.06
CA ALA A 225 -0.90 -21.79 1.24
C ALA A 225 -2.07 -22.66 1.73
N ARG A 226 -3.27 -22.09 1.87
CA ARG A 226 -4.47 -22.82 2.30
C ARG A 226 -4.91 -23.90 1.32
N GLN A 227 -4.78 -23.68 0.01
CA GLN A 227 -5.04 -24.71 -1.00
C GLN A 227 -4.10 -25.92 -0.87
N GLN A 228 -2.93 -25.74 -0.28
CA GLN A 228 -1.96 -26.81 -0.01
C GLN A 228 -2.02 -27.34 1.44
N GLY A 229 -3.04 -26.93 2.21
CA GLY A 229 -3.27 -27.33 3.60
C GLY A 229 -2.56 -26.47 4.65
N GLY A 230 -1.67 -25.57 4.24
CA GLY A 230 -0.94 -24.65 5.12
C GLY A 230 -1.73 -23.37 5.46
N ASP A 231 -1.05 -22.38 6.01
CA ASP A 231 -1.64 -21.04 6.26
C ASP A 231 -0.55 -19.96 6.24
N VAL A 232 -0.96 -18.70 6.09
CA VAL A 232 -0.08 -17.53 6.28
C VAL A 232 -0.48 -16.81 7.56
N LEU A 233 0.45 -16.72 8.50
CA LEU A 233 0.28 -16.05 9.79
C LEU A 233 1.04 -14.72 9.77
N VAL A 234 0.40 -13.63 10.20
CA VAL A 234 1.01 -12.29 10.17
C VAL A 234 1.43 -11.89 11.57
N THR A 235 2.63 -11.36 11.72
CA THR A 235 3.20 -10.99 13.03
C THR A 235 3.89 -9.63 13.00
N ASP A 236 4.06 -9.01 14.18
CA ASP A 236 4.82 -7.77 14.37
C ASP A 236 4.34 -6.58 13.50
N LEU A 237 3.03 -6.44 13.30
CA LEU A 237 2.46 -5.32 12.53
C LEU A 237 2.74 -3.97 13.21
N GLN A 238 3.36 -3.05 12.47
CA GLN A 238 3.48 -1.65 12.85
C GLN A 238 2.10 -0.98 12.89
N SER A 239 1.86 -0.03 13.82
CA SER A 239 0.52 0.56 14.04
C SER A 239 -0.14 1.10 12.76
N ARG A 240 0.63 1.76 11.89
CA ARG A 240 0.11 2.29 10.61
C ARG A 240 -0.27 1.20 9.61
N ILE A 241 0.46 0.09 9.59
CA ILE A 241 0.14 -1.05 8.71
C ILE A 241 -1.07 -1.80 9.27
N ARG A 242 -1.15 -1.93 10.60
CA ARG A 242 -2.31 -2.50 11.28
C ARG A 242 -3.59 -1.73 10.95
N GLU A 243 -3.56 -0.39 10.94
CA GLU A 243 -4.71 0.44 10.53
C GLU A 243 -5.17 0.11 9.10
N VAL A 244 -4.24 -0.07 8.16
CA VAL A 244 -4.57 -0.48 6.78
C VAL A 244 -5.21 -1.86 6.75
N PHE A 245 -4.71 -2.82 7.53
CA PHE A 245 -5.28 -4.17 7.62
C PHE A 245 -6.71 -4.15 8.18
N GLU A 246 -6.94 -3.40 9.26
CA GLU A 246 -8.25 -3.23 9.89
C GLU A 246 -9.24 -2.55 8.92
N MET A 247 -8.78 -1.54 8.18
CA MET A 247 -9.61 -0.80 7.21
C MET A 247 -10.20 -1.70 6.12
N ILE A 248 -9.48 -2.74 5.70
CA ILE A 248 -9.90 -3.68 4.64
C ILE A 248 -10.39 -5.02 5.20
N GLY A 249 -10.50 -5.14 6.52
CA GLY A 249 -10.97 -6.37 7.17
C GLY A 249 -10.00 -7.54 7.03
N PHE A 250 -8.70 -7.29 6.87
CA PHE A 250 -7.68 -8.35 6.81
C PHE A 250 -7.45 -9.01 8.17
N ASP A 251 -7.75 -8.31 9.26
CA ASP A 251 -7.80 -8.86 10.62
C ASP A 251 -8.87 -9.95 10.79
N MET A 252 -9.91 -9.94 9.95
CA MET A 252 -10.91 -11.03 9.91
C MET A 252 -10.42 -12.27 9.14
N MET A 253 -9.29 -12.18 8.43
CA MET A 253 -8.84 -13.20 7.48
C MET A 253 -7.50 -13.81 7.86
N PHE A 254 -6.53 -12.97 8.19
CA PHE A 254 -5.24 -13.39 8.71
C PHE A 254 -5.34 -13.63 10.20
N HIS A 255 -4.71 -14.72 10.66
CA HIS A 255 -4.32 -14.80 12.05
C HIS A 255 -3.17 -13.82 12.29
N ILE A 256 -3.46 -12.72 12.99
CA ILE A 256 -2.50 -11.66 13.31
C ILE A 256 -2.08 -11.80 14.78
N TYR A 257 -0.78 -11.94 15.01
CA TYR A 257 -0.21 -12.04 16.36
C TYR A 257 0.78 -10.90 16.62
N ASP A 258 1.05 -10.65 17.91
CA ASP A 258 2.02 -9.63 18.30
C ASP A 258 3.45 -10.01 17.91
N ASN A 259 3.79 -11.31 17.93
CA ASN A 259 5.11 -11.84 17.62
C ASN A 259 5.03 -13.30 17.12
N PRO A 260 6.13 -13.84 16.53
CA PRO A 260 6.19 -15.21 16.02
C PRO A 260 5.96 -16.28 17.10
N GLU A 261 6.46 -16.06 18.31
CA GLU A 261 6.32 -17.01 19.41
C GLU A 261 4.85 -17.20 19.82
N ALA A 262 4.05 -16.13 19.82
CA ALA A 262 2.61 -16.20 20.05
C ALA A 262 1.88 -16.98 18.95
N ALA A 263 2.25 -16.78 17.68
CA ALA A 263 1.68 -17.51 16.55
C ALA A 263 1.92 -19.03 16.66
N ILE A 264 3.13 -19.42 17.04
CA ILE A 264 3.49 -20.84 17.24
C ILE A 264 2.75 -21.43 18.44
N ALA A 265 2.60 -20.66 19.52
CA ALA A 265 1.95 -21.12 20.75
C ALA A 265 0.44 -21.33 20.58
N ASP A 266 -0.25 -20.46 19.83
CA ASP A 266 -1.68 -20.64 19.53
C ASP A 266 -1.92 -21.87 18.67
N ASN A 267 -1.00 -22.15 17.74
CA ASN A 267 -1.08 -23.24 16.78
C ASN A 267 -2.47 -23.30 16.11
N PRO A 268 -2.82 -22.29 15.31
CA PRO A 268 -4.10 -22.22 14.63
C PRO A 268 -4.18 -23.35 13.60
N ILE A 269 -4.59 -24.53 14.06
CA ILE A 269 -5.12 -25.58 13.23
C ILE A 269 -6.58 -25.23 13.09
N ASP A 270 -7.03 -25.09 11.85
CA ASP A 270 -8.45 -24.99 11.52
C ASP A 270 -9.20 -26.10 12.29
N ARG A 271 -9.91 -25.70 13.34
CA ARG A 271 -10.90 -26.55 13.98
C ARG A 271 -12.12 -26.44 13.07
N SER A 272 -12.27 -27.48 12.24
CA SER A 272 -13.38 -27.85 11.35
C SER A 272 -13.33 -27.31 9.93
#